data_AF-A0A524C5A9-F1
#
_entry.id   AF-A0A524C5A9-F1
#
_cell.length_a   1.000
_cell.length_b   1.000
_cell.length_c   1.000
_cell.angle_alpha   90.00
_cell.angle_beta   90.00
_cell.angle_gamma   90.00
#
_symmetry.space_group_name_H-M   'P 1'
#
loop_
_entity.id
_entity.type
_entity.pdbx_description
1 polymer ?
#
loop_
_entity_poly.entity_id
_entity_poly.type
_entity_poly.pdbx_seq_one_letter_code
_entity_poly.pdbx_strand_id
1 'polypeptide(L)'
;MPSSNDLSLILSGKDEKYTGYDELIEVPEILNIDALMEIWYYINRMKFKTEVNNYIHAIIREFTLCARVDKGNSEKLKPSTGLCSGCHFNTDKSICNKIDSILSVRVAKDLLRYSKALAWLLDINDVDINIVNSIAPYVISHRAKYASRELEKAPYWGNEYEFSKHIIEDVSKRFINREACYDIANRFRDGKPEDKDLEILRNHAKNDLIVKYDLLPFSESLKVKKYSKLAEKIDKSVKSGDMESLSEIRNNLIDDLEFPNRAYLINWCDQELYKQTVSDFTFKYSFHKEVWVEIAAEFPSLDLPIKQAFSKRQTKQIRAEEILIETNVTGTEEDSIVNIQVSGGANALKLRSLLENLEFIKKD
;
A
#
# COMPACT_ATOMS: atom_id res chain seq x y z
N MET A 1 13.16 -11.74 2.48
CA MET A 1 11.85 -11.28 2.99
C MET A 1 11.75 -9.77 2.83
N PRO A 2 10.64 -9.20 2.34
CA PRO A 2 10.51 -7.75 2.17
C PRO A 2 10.70 -7.00 3.49
N SER A 3 11.33 -5.83 3.42
CA SER A 3 11.49 -4.90 4.54
C SER A 3 10.17 -4.20 4.86
N SER A 4 10.09 -3.52 6.02
CA SER A 4 8.94 -2.65 6.32
C SER A 4 8.67 -1.62 5.22
N ASN A 5 9.72 -1.08 4.57
CA ASN A 5 9.55 -0.13 3.47
C ASN A 5 8.90 -0.78 2.23
N ASP A 6 9.34 -1.98 1.85
CA ASP A 6 8.78 -2.71 0.71
C ASP A 6 7.32 -3.08 0.95
N LEU A 7 6.97 -3.48 2.18
CA LEU A 7 5.59 -3.77 2.57
C LEU A 7 4.69 -2.53 2.48
N SER A 8 5.22 -1.32 2.71
CA SER A 8 4.44 -0.08 2.63
C SER A 8 3.91 0.18 1.22
N LEU A 9 4.74 -0.09 0.21
CA LEU A 9 4.39 0.01 -1.21
C LEU A 9 3.39 -1.07 -1.63
N ILE A 10 3.49 -2.27 -1.05
CA ILE A 10 2.57 -3.37 -1.34
C ILE A 10 1.17 -3.09 -0.78
N LEU A 11 1.07 -2.50 0.41
CA LEU A 11 -0.21 -2.19 1.05
C LEU A 11 -0.86 -0.91 0.49
N SER A 12 -0.09 -0.01 -0.12
CA SER A 12 -0.64 1.16 -0.84
C SER A 12 -1.07 0.83 -2.28
N GLY A 13 -0.61 -0.28 -2.84
CA GLY A 13 -1.04 -0.75 -4.16
C GLY A 13 -2.51 -1.17 -4.22
N LYS A 14 -3.12 -1.12 -5.42
CA LYS A 14 -4.48 -1.65 -5.65
C LYS A 14 -4.48 -3.17 -5.39
N ASP A 15 -5.46 -3.65 -4.63
CA ASP A 15 -5.63 -5.09 -4.37
C ASP A 15 -6.44 -5.73 -5.51
N GLU A 16 -5.79 -6.61 -6.26
CA GLU A 16 -6.35 -7.31 -7.43
C GLU A 16 -7.60 -8.12 -7.10
N LYS A 17 -7.77 -8.53 -5.83
CA LYS A 17 -8.96 -9.26 -5.40
C LYS A 17 -10.25 -8.44 -5.45
N TYR A 18 -10.16 -7.11 -5.52
CA TYR A 18 -11.33 -6.25 -5.72
C TYR A 18 -11.67 -6.02 -7.21
N THR A 19 -10.81 -6.48 -8.13
CA THR A 19 -10.91 -6.12 -9.57
C THR A 19 -11.31 -7.28 -10.48
N GLY A 20 -11.57 -8.47 -9.95
CA GLY A 20 -11.99 -9.62 -10.74
C GLY A 20 -12.99 -10.49 -9.98
N TYR A 21 -14.16 -10.69 -10.58
CA TYR A 21 -15.03 -11.81 -10.23
C TYR A 21 -14.43 -13.05 -10.90
N ASP A 22 -14.02 -14.04 -10.10
CA ASP A 22 -13.65 -15.35 -10.62
C ASP A 22 -14.92 -16.20 -10.64
N GLU A 23 -15.34 -16.61 -11.84
CA GLU A 23 -16.56 -17.41 -12.07
C GLU A 23 -16.54 -18.75 -11.32
N LEU A 24 -15.37 -19.20 -10.85
CA LEU A 24 -15.19 -20.39 -10.03
C LEU A 24 -15.37 -20.13 -8.52
N ILE A 25 -15.51 -18.87 -8.09
CA ILE A 25 -15.82 -18.53 -6.70
C ILE A 25 -17.32 -18.70 -6.52
N GLU A 26 -17.73 -19.80 -5.91
CA GLU A 26 -19.08 -20.01 -5.38
C GLU A 26 -19.33 -18.98 -4.27
N VAL A 27 -19.83 -17.80 -4.62
CA VAL A 27 -20.40 -16.87 -3.66
C VAL A 27 -21.75 -17.46 -3.25
N PRO A 28 -22.00 -17.72 -1.95
CA PRO A 28 -23.32 -18.14 -1.49
C PRO A 28 -24.36 -17.14 -2.02
N GLU A 29 -25.50 -17.65 -2.51
CA GLU A 29 -26.58 -16.88 -3.17
C GLU A 29 -27.35 -15.97 -2.18
N ILE A 30 -26.61 -15.12 -1.47
CA ILE A 30 -27.11 -14.13 -0.52
C ILE A 30 -27.07 -12.74 -1.16
N LEU A 31 -26.18 -12.53 -2.13
CA LEU A 31 -26.02 -11.29 -2.89
C LEU A 31 -25.86 -11.60 -4.38
N ASN A 32 -26.43 -10.77 -5.24
CA ASN A 32 -26.11 -10.83 -6.66
C ASN A 32 -24.71 -10.24 -6.93
N ILE A 33 -24.15 -10.55 -8.11
CA ILE A 33 -22.79 -10.16 -8.48
C ILE A 33 -22.62 -8.63 -8.45
N ASP A 34 -23.62 -7.88 -8.92
CA ASP A 34 -23.58 -6.41 -8.98
C ASP A 34 -23.44 -5.80 -7.58
N ALA A 35 -24.26 -6.25 -6.62
CA ALA A 35 -24.22 -5.80 -5.23
C ALA A 35 -22.88 -6.17 -4.57
N LEU A 36 -22.32 -7.35 -4.86
CA LEU A 36 -21.02 -7.76 -4.36
C LEU A 36 -19.90 -6.86 -4.90
N MET A 37 -19.91 -6.57 -6.20
CA MET A 37 -18.93 -5.69 -6.83
C MET A 37 -19.02 -4.26 -6.30
N GLU A 38 -20.23 -3.77 -6.05
CA GLU A 38 -20.45 -2.45 -5.45
C GLU A 38 -19.89 -2.39 -4.02
N ILE A 39 -20.13 -3.41 -3.20
CA ILE A 39 -19.57 -3.52 -1.84
C ILE A 39 -18.03 -3.53 -1.90
N TRP A 40 -17.44 -4.34 -2.78
CA TRP A 40 -15.98 -4.39 -2.96
C TRP A 40 -15.40 -3.04 -3.38
N TYR A 41 -16.10 -2.32 -4.24
CA TYR A 41 -15.73 -0.97 -4.63
C TYR A 41 -15.67 -0.02 -3.43
N TYR A 42 -16.71 0.01 -2.59
CA TYR A 42 -16.72 0.85 -1.39
C TYR A 42 -15.65 0.43 -0.38
N ILE A 43 -15.50 -0.87 -0.11
CA ILE A 43 -14.48 -1.39 0.80
C ILE A 43 -13.07 -1.00 0.34
N ASN A 44 -12.78 -1.10 -0.96
CA ASN A 44 -11.46 -0.74 -1.49
C ASN A 44 -11.11 0.73 -1.23
N ARG A 45 -12.10 1.63 -1.26
CA ARG A 45 -11.95 3.08 -1.02
C ARG A 45 -11.89 3.48 0.45
N MET A 46 -12.06 2.54 1.38
CA MET A 46 -11.90 2.81 2.81
C MET A 46 -10.52 3.39 3.10
N LYS A 47 -10.51 4.51 3.83
CA LYS A 47 -9.31 5.24 4.22
C LYS A 47 -8.67 4.60 5.45
N PHE A 48 -7.36 4.80 5.59
CA PHE A 48 -6.59 4.36 6.74
C PHE A 48 -5.37 5.27 6.92
N LYS A 49 -4.91 5.42 8.16
CA LYS A 49 -3.74 6.25 8.48
C LYS A 49 -2.43 5.48 8.23
N THR A 50 -1.32 6.21 8.01
CA THR A 50 0.03 5.62 7.91
C THR A 50 0.38 4.74 9.11
N GLU A 51 -0.11 5.10 10.29
CA GLU A 51 0.07 4.32 11.51
C GLU A 51 -0.47 2.89 11.38
N VAL A 52 -1.63 2.69 10.74
CA VAL A 52 -2.21 1.36 10.49
C VAL A 52 -1.29 0.53 9.59
N ASN A 53 -0.71 1.17 8.56
CA ASN A 53 0.25 0.52 7.67
C ASN A 53 1.49 0.05 8.46
N ASN A 54 2.07 0.96 9.26
CA ASN A 54 3.21 0.66 10.13
C ASN A 54 2.88 -0.46 11.13
N TYR A 55 1.66 -0.48 11.66
CA TYR A 55 1.23 -1.49 12.62
C TYR A 55 1.07 -2.87 11.98
N ILE A 56 0.45 -2.96 10.80
CA ILE A 56 0.37 -4.21 10.04
C ILE A 56 1.78 -4.72 9.71
N HIS A 57 2.71 -3.84 9.33
CA HIS A 57 4.10 -4.25 9.13
C HIS A 57 4.76 -4.75 10.40
N ALA A 58 4.53 -4.07 11.53
CA ALA A 58 5.04 -4.51 12.82
C ALA A 58 4.60 -5.94 13.12
N ILE A 59 3.32 -6.27 12.91
CA ILE A 59 2.81 -7.64 13.06
C ILE A 59 3.62 -8.62 12.19
N ILE A 60 3.73 -8.37 10.88
CA ILE A 60 4.44 -9.29 9.97
C ILE A 60 5.91 -9.45 10.35
N ARG A 61 6.58 -8.34 10.70
CA ARG A 61 8.01 -8.34 11.00
C ARG A 61 8.32 -8.97 12.35
N GLU A 62 7.49 -8.81 13.37
CA GLU A 62 7.66 -9.49 14.68
C GLU A 62 7.62 -11.03 14.53
N PHE A 63 6.83 -11.56 13.60
CA PHE A 63 6.76 -13.00 13.31
C PHE A 63 7.95 -13.49 12.47
N THR A 64 8.50 -12.63 11.63
CA THR A 64 9.48 -12.99 10.59
C THR A 64 10.92 -12.79 11.04
N LEU A 65 11.21 -11.70 11.74
CA LEU A 65 12.57 -11.28 12.04
C LEU A 65 13.29 -12.22 13.01
N CYS A 66 14.58 -12.41 12.76
CA CYS A 66 15.47 -13.12 13.66
C CYS A 66 16.89 -12.56 13.49
N ALA A 67 17.62 -12.42 14.61
CA ALA A 67 18.99 -11.93 14.57
C ALA A 67 20.02 -12.98 14.07
N ARG A 68 19.63 -14.24 13.95
CA ARG A 68 20.56 -15.37 13.69
C ARG A 68 20.38 -16.03 12.33
N VAL A 69 19.16 -16.06 11.79
CA VAL A 69 18.83 -16.75 10.55
C VAL A 69 17.73 -16.03 9.79
N ASP A 70 17.65 -16.24 8.48
CA ASP A 70 16.43 -15.95 7.73
C ASP A 70 15.42 -17.10 7.95
N LYS A 71 14.42 -16.85 8.81
CA LYS A 71 13.37 -17.84 9.12
C LYS A 71 12.55 -18.25 7.89
N GLY A 72 12.50 -17.42 6.85
CA GLY A 72 11.78 -17.77 5.64
C GLY A 72 12.49 -18.83 4.80
N ASN A 73 13.80 -18.97 4.99
CA ASN A 73 14.64 -19.88 4.23
C ASN A 73 15.21 -21.03 5.10
N SER A 74 14.95 -21.03 6.41
CA SER A 74 15.45 -22.06 7.33
C SER A 74 14.38 -23.11 7.63
N GLU A 75 14.56 -24.32 7.09
CA GLU A 75 13.62 -25.42 7.34
C GLU A 75 13.86 -26.12 8.69
N LYS A 76 15.14 -26.26 9.07
CA LYS A 76 15.57 -27.11 10.19
C LYS A 76 15.79 -26.36 11.50
N LEU A 77 16.28 -25.13 11.45
CA LEU A 77 16.65 -24.39 12.66
C LEU A 77 15.55 -23.39 13.05
N LYS A 78 14.74 -23.78 14.03
CA LYS A 78 13.57 -23.04 14.52
C LYS A 78 13.63 -22.82 16.03
N PRO A 79 12.81 -21.93 16.60
CA PRO A 79 12.73 -21.78 18.05
C PRO A 79 12.49 -23.11 18.78
N SER A 80 11.58 -23.97 18.27
CA SER A 80 11.33 -25.31 18.81
C SER A 80 12.53 -26.25 18.78
N THR A 81 13.49 -26.03 17.88
CA THR A 81 14.70 -26.86 17.74
C THR A 81 15.95 -26.23 18.38
N GLY A 82 15.79 -25.19 19.21
CA GLY A 82 16.89 -24.56 19.94
C GLY A 82 17.55 -23.35 19.27
N LEU A 83 16.96 -22.76 18.23
CA LEU A 83 17.47 -21.54 17.57
C LEU A 83 17.74 -20.39 18.55
N CYS A 84 16.98 -20.29 19.63
CA CYS A 84 17.02 -19.15 20.56
C CYS A 84 18.11 -19.25 21.63
N SER A 85 18.76 -20.41 21.79
CA SER A 85 19.79 -20.64 22.82
C SER A 85 20.99 -19.71 22.62
N GLY A 86 21.31 -18.91 23.65
CA GLY A 86 22.42 -17.94 23.63
C GLY A 86 22.14 -16.66 22.84
N CYS A 87 20.90 -16.41 22.42
CA CYS A 87 20.54 -15.19 21.70
C CYS A 87 20.21 -14.03 22.66
N HIS A 88 20.83 -12.87 22.47
CA HIS A 88 20.53 -11.63 23.22
C HIS A 88 19.06 -11.23 23.15
N PHE A 89 18.40 -11.48 22.01
CA PHE A 89 16.99 -11.14 21.79
C PHE A 89 16.03 -12.23 22.31
N ASN A 90 16.51 -13.30 22.95
CA ASN A 90 15.64 -14.32 23.52
C ASN A 90 15.12 -13.87 24.89
N THR A 91 14.03 -13.08 24.87
CA THR A 91 13.35 -12.59 26.08
C THR A 91 11.90 -13.06 26.08
N ASP A 92 11.26 -13.07 27.26
CA ASP A 92 9.85 -13.45 27.37
C ASP A 92 8.92 -12.54 26.55
N LYS A 93 9.33 -11.29 26.28
CA LYS A 93 8.57 -10.32 25.47
C LYS A 93 8.90 -10.39 23.97
N SER A 94 9.86 -11.23 23.57
CA SER A 94 10.21 -11.38 22.16
C SER A 94 9.18 -12.27 21.49
N ILE A 95 8.67 -11.86 20.33
CA ILE A 95 7.71 -12.68 19.57
C ILE A 95 8.48 -13.70 18.73
N CYS A 96 9.65 -13.34 18.21
CA CYS A 96 10.44 -14.21 17.37
C CYS A 96 10.83 -15.56 18.01
N ASN A 97 10.86 -15.71 19.34
CA ASN A 97 11.12 -17.01 19.98
C ASN A 97 9.87 -17.89 20.15
N LYS A 98 8.68 -17.38 19.84
CA LYS A 98 7.41 -18.09 19.92
C LYS A 98 6.93 -18.62 18.56
N ILE A 99 7.61 -18.26 17.48
CA ILE A 99 7.15 -18.46 16.09
C ILE A 99 8.09 -19.37 15.31
N ASP A 100 7.59 -20.54 14.91
CA ASP A 100 8.29 -21.54 14.09
C ASP A 100 8.11 -21.31 12.58
N SER A 101 7.02 -20.67 12.14
CA SER A 101 6.82 -20.27 10.74
C SER A 101 6.44 -18.79 10.61
N ILE A 102 7.06 -18.13 9.63
CA ILE A 102 6.84 -16.71 9.34
C ILE A 102 5.41 -16.42 8.86
N LEU A 103 5.00 -15.16 8.95
CA LEU A 103 3.85 -14.65 8.20
C LEU A 103 4.29 -14.16 6.83
N SER A 104 3.53 -14.51 5.80
CA SER A 104 3.79 -14.03 4.43
C SER A 104 3.14 -12.68 4.16
N VAL A 105 3.52 -12.05 3.04
CA VAL A 105 2.92 -10.79 2.55
C VAL A 105 1.41 -10.92 2.32
N ARG A 106 0.90 -12.13 2.05
CA ARG A 106 -0.54 -12.37 1.90
C ARG A 106 -1.30 -12.07 3.19
N VAL A 107 -0.69 -12.34 4.35
CA VAL A 107 -1.28 -12.01 5.65
C VAL A 107 -1.41 -10.50 5.81
N ALA A 108 -0.41 -9.73 5.38
CA ALA A 108 -0.48 -8.27 5.41
C ALA A 108 -1.67 -7.73 4.60
N LYS A 109 -1.84 -8.25 3.37
CA LYS A 109 -2.98 -7.87 2.50
C LYS A 109 -4.31 -8.29 3.11
N ASP A 110 -4.40 -9.50 3.65
CA ASP A 110 -5.64 -10.01 4.26
C ASP A 110 -6.02 -9.23 5.53
N LEU A 111 -5.04 -8.85 6.37
CA LEU A 111 -5.27 -7.98 7.52
C LEU A 111 -5.89 -6.64 7.09
N LEU A 112 -5.30 -5.97 6.09
CA LEU A 112 -5.84 -4.70 5.59
C LEU A 112 -7.21 -4.88 4.94
N ARG A 113 -7.39 -5.90 4.09
CA ARG A 113 -8.65 -6.20 3.39
C ARG A 113 -9.80 -6.40 4.37
N TYR A 114 -9.60 -7.28 5.35
CA TYR A 114 -10.65 -7.59 6.33
C TYR A 114 -10.86 -6.45 7.34
N SER A 115 -9.83 -5.66 7.65
CA SER A 115 -10.01 -4.45 8.46
C SER A 115 -10.86 -3.40 7.75
N LYS A 116 -10.63 -3.18 6.44
CA LYS A 116 -11.48 -2.30 5.62
C LYS A 116 -12.92 -2.82 5.54
N ALA A 117 -13.11 -4.13 5.35
CA ALA A 117 -14.44 -4.73 5.29
C ALA A 117 -15.19 -4.60 6.62
N LEU A 118 -14.51 -4.81 7.75
CA LEU A 118 -15.10 -4.64 9.08
C LEU A 118 -15.44 -3.18 9.36
N ALA A 119 -14.55 -2.24 9.02
CA ALA A 119 -14.80 -0.82 9.17
C ALA A 119 -16.05 -0.38 8.38
N TRP A 120 -16.14 -0.81 7.11
CA TRP A 120 -17.29 -0.54 6.26
C TRP A 120 -18.58 -1.14 6.81
N LEU A 121 -18.55 -2.40 7.28
CA LEU A 121 -19.73 -3.08 7.84
C LEU A 121 -20.25 -2.38 9.11
N LEU A 122 -19.36 -1.78 9.89
CA LEU A 122 -19.68 -1.08 11.13
C LEU A 122 -19.93 0.43 10.95
N ASP A 123 -19.97 0.92 9.71
CA ASP A 123 -20.12 2.35 9.37
C ASP A 123 -19.03 3.24 10.03
N ILE A 124 -17.80 2.74 10.09
CA ILE A 124 -16.64 3.46 10.60
C ILE A 124 -15.86 4.03 9.42
N ASN A 125 -15.71 5.36 9.37
CA ASN A 125 -15.12 6.09 8.22
C ASN A 125 -13.66 5.75 7.90
N ASP A 126 -12.86 5.40 8.91
CA ASP A 126 -11.43 5.17 8.77
C ASP A 126 -11.01 3.90 9.53
N VAL A 127 -10.14 3.10 8.92
CA VAL A 127 -9.50 1.97 9.62
C VAL A 127 -8.49 2.51 10.62
N ASP A 128 -8.54 1.99 11.86
CA ASP A 128 -7.58 2.23 12.93
C ASP A 128 -6.91 0.94 13.42
N ILE A 129 -6.00 1.04 14.39
CA ILE A 129 -5.30 -0.11 14.99
C ILE A 129 -6.26 -1.06 15.71
N ASN A 130 -7.33 -0.55 16.31
CA ASN A 130 -8.28 -1.37 17.07
C ASN A 130 -9.05 -2.33 16.15
N ILE A 131 -9.42 -1.86 14.96
CA ILE A 131 -10.03 -2.67 13.92
C ILE A 131 -9.07 -3.77 13.46
N VAL A 132 -7.78 -3.44 13.23
CA VAL A 132 -6.76 -4.43 12.89
C VAL A 132 -6.60 -5.47 14.01
N ASN A 133 -6.53 -5.04 15.26
CA ASN A 133 -6.41 -5.91 16.43
C ASN A 133 -7.61 -6.85 16.60
N SER A 134 -8.81 -6.41 16.22
CA SER A 134 -10.03 -7.22 16.30
C SER A 134 -10.01 -8.38 15.30
N ILE A 135 -9.39 -8.17 14.14
CA ILE A 135 -9.33 -9.16 13.05
C ILE A 135 -8.05 -10.02 13.10
N ALA A 136 -6.94 -9.48 13.60
CA ALA A 136 -5.63 -10.11 13.50
C ALA A 136 -5.57 -11.55 14.05
N PRO A 137 -6.13 -11.88 15.23
CA PRO A 137 -6.11 -13.24 15.75
C PRO A 137 -6.81 -14.24 14.83
N TYR A 138 -7.92 -13.86 14.19
CA TYR A 138 -8.65 -14.72 13.24
C TYR A 138 -7.84 -14.98 11.97
N VAL A 139 -7.09 -14.00 11.49
CA VAL A 139 -6.27 -14.13 10.28
C VAL A 139 -5.00 -14.93 10.54
N ILE A 140 -4.40 -14.79 11.72
CA ILE A 140 -3.05 -15.27 12.02
C ILE A 140 -3.03 -16.67 12.61
N SER A 141 -4.02 -17.02 13.45
CA SER A 141 -4.03 -18.28 14.22
C SER A 141 -3.78 -19.52 13.35
N HIS A 142 -4.45 -19.60 12.21
CA HIS A 142 -4.37 -20.72 11.27
C HIS A 142 -3.24 -20.59 10.24
N ARG A 143 -2.41 -19.55 10.32
CA ARG A 143 -1.36 -19.22 9.31
C ARG A 143 0.04 -19.21 9.86
N ALA A 144 0.21 -19.10 11.19
CA ALA A 144 1.48 -19.24 11.85
C ALA A 144 1.57 -20.59 12.56
N LYS A 145 2.75 -21.21 12.51
CA LYS A 145 3.12 -22.32 13.39
C LYS A 145 3.84 -21.73 14.60
N TYR A 146 3.32 -22.03 15.77
CA TYR A 146 3.87 -21.60 17.04
C TYR A 146 4.87 -22.63 17.58
N ALA A 147 5.82 -22.18 18.38
CA ALA A 147 6.69 -23.08 19.12
C ALA A 147 5.85 -23.85 20.16
N SER A 148 5.81 -25.18 20.05
CA SER A 148 4.94 -26.04 20.89
C SER A 148 5.10 -25.75 22.38
N ARG A 149 6.34 -25.54 22.85
CA ARG A 149 6.63 -25.22 24.25
C ARG A 149 5.92 -23.96 24.74
N GLU A 150 5.72 -22.95 23.89
CA GLU A 150 5.05 -21.71 24.28
C GLU A 150 3.53 -21.84 24.17
N LEU A 151 3.05 -22.52 23.13
CA LEU A 151 1.61 -22.74 22.90
C LEU A 151 0.96 -23.69 23.92
N GLU A 152 1.69 -24.70 24.39
CA GLU A 152 1.17 -25.69 25.36
C GLU A 152 1.17 -25.18 26.81
N LYS A 153 1.87 -24.08 27.11
CA LYS A 153 1.86 -23.47 28.44
C LYS A 153 0.48 -22.89 28.77
N ALA A 154 0.15 -22.88 30.06
CA ALA A 154 -0.97 -22.10 30.56
C ALA A 154 -0.78 -20.60 30.21
N PRO A 155 -1.84 -19.86 29.87
CA PRO A 155 -3.26 -20.25 29.84
C PRO A 155 -3.76 -20.73 28.45
N TYR A 156 -2.87 -21.17 27.54
CA TYR A 156 -3.27 -21.44 26.15
C TYR A 156 -3.56 -22.91 25.89
N TRP A 157 -2.78 -23.83 26.47
CA TRP A 157 -3.00 -25.29 26.38
C TRP A 157 -3.26 -25.80 24.95
N GLY A 158 -2.56 -25.28 23.95
CA GLY A 158 -2.77 -25.65 22.54
C GLY A 158 -3.73 -24.75 21.77
N ASN A 159 -4.42 -23.80 22.42
CA ASN A 159 -5.35 -22.90 21.74
C ASN A 159 -4.61 -21.82 20.94
N GLU A 160 -4.46 -22.07 19.64
CA GLU A 160 -3.78 -21.18 18.70
C GLU A 160 -4.44 -19.80 18.62
N TYR A 161 -5.76 -19.70 18.73
CA TYR A 161 -6.48 -18.43 18.65
C TYR A 161 -6.17 -17.54 19.88
N GLU A 162 -6.34 -18.08 21.09
CA GLU A 162 -6.04 -17.33 22.31
C GLU A 162 -4.56 -16.96 22.41
N PHE A 163 -3.67 -17.85 21.95
CA PHE A 163 -2.25 -17.55 21.89
C PHE A 163 -1.92 -16.46 20.86
N SER A 164 -2.59 -16.48 19.71
CA SER A 164 -2.46 -15.42 18.69
C SER A 164 -2.91 -14.08 19.24
N LYS A 165 -4.04 -14.04 19.95
CA LYS A 165 -4.55 -12.84 20.61
C LYS A 165 -3.54 -12.27 21.58
N HIS A 166 -2.96 -13.11 22.44
CA HIS A 166 -1.89 -12.70 23.34
C HIS A 166 -0.66 -12.15 22.61
N ILE A 167 -0.22 -12.82 21.53
CA ILE A 167 0.91 -12.32 20.72
C ILE A 167 0.59 -10.94 20.14
N ILE A 168 -0.62 -10.71 19.63
CA ILE A 168 -1.04 -9.41 19.08
C ILE A 168 -1.07 -8.31 20.15
N GLU A 169 -1.47 -8.63 21.38
CA GLU A 169 -1.36 -7.69 22.50
C GLU A 169 0.09 -7.31 22.79
N ASP A 170 1.02 -8.27 22.72
CA ASP A 170 2.44 -7.99 22.87
C ASP A 170 3.00 -7.18 21.69
N VAL A 171 2.57 -7.46 20.44
CA VAL A 171 2.89 -6.63 19.27
C VAL A 171 2.42 -5.19 19.50
N SER A 172 1.18 -4.99 19.95
CA SER A 172 0.61 -3.66 20.24
C SER A 172 1.47 -2.88 21.22
N LYS A 173 1.84 -3.50 22.35
CA LYS A 173 2.70 -2.86 23.37
C LYS A 173 4.08 -2.50 22.79
N ARG A 174 4.69 -3.39 22.01
CA ARG A 174 5.98 -3.14 21.37
C ARG A 174 5.89 -2.04 20.31
N PHE A 175 4.80 -1.98 19.56
CA PHE A 175 4.56 -0.96 18.56
C PHE A 175 4.47 0.43 19.17
N ILE A 176 3.71 0.59 20.26
CA ILE A 176 3.62 1.86 21.02
C ILE A 176 5.01 2.29 21.50
N ASN A 177 5.79 1.36 22.07
CA ASN A 177 7.17 1.65 22.51
C ASN A 177 8.13 2.01 21.35
N ARG A 178 7.72 1.79 20.10
CA ARG A 178 8.47 2.10 18.88
C ARG A 178 7.96 3.34 18.13
N GLU A 179 6.92 4.01 18.62
CA GLU A 179 6.30 5.16 17.95
C GLU A 179 7.34 6.21 17.51
N ALA A 180 8.19 6.66 18.43
CA ALA A 180 9.26 7.61 18.14
C ALA A 180 10.23 7.13 17.04
N CYS A 181 10.48 5.82 16.92
CA CYS A 181 11.34 5.27 15.86
C CYS A 181 10.66 5.35 14.48
N TYR A 182 9.34 5.16 14.41
CA TYR A 182 8.58 5.35 13.17
C TYR A 182 8.54 6.81 12.76
N ASP A 183 8.38 7.74 13.70
CA ASP A 183 8.43 9.17 13.42
C ASP A 183 9.79 9.61 12.89
N ILE A 184 10.89 9.09 13.47
CA ILE A 184 12.23 9.31 12.95
C ILE A 184 12.35 8.78 11.52
N ALA A 185 11.90 7.55 11.26
CA ALA A 185 11.95 6.97 9.92
C ALA A 185 11.15 7.81 8.90
N ASN A 186 10.01 8.35 9.30
CA ASN A 186 9.21 9.27 8.48
C ASN A 186 9.97 10.57 8.21
N ARG A 187 10.61 11.19 9.21
CA ARG A 187 11.45 12.39 9.01
C ARG A 187 12.57 12.15 8.00
N PHE A 188 13.25 11.01 8.08
CA PHE A 188 14.24 10.62 7.06
C PHE A 188 13.61 10.47 5.67
N ARG A 189 12.44 9.83 5.59
CA ARG A 189 11.69 9.67 4.33
C ARG A 189 11.31 11.03 3.71
N ASP A 190 10.91 11.98 4.55
CA ASP A 190 10.51 13.34 4.16
C ASP A 190 11.73 14.27 3.91
N GLY A 191 12.94 13.76 4.08
CA GLY A 191 14.17 14.52 3.87
C GLY A 191 14.48 15.54 4.97
N LYS A 192 13.83 15.45 6.15
CA LYS A 192 13.94 16.38 7.28
C LYS A 192 14.53 15.70 8.54
N PRO A 193 15.72 15.07 8.47
CA PRO A 193 16.30 14.40 9.63
C PRO A 193 16.79 15.41 10.68
N GLU A 194 16.76 15.02 11.95
CA GLU A 194 17.34 15.78 13.06
C GLU A 194 18.67 15.15 13.55
N ASP A 195 19.53 15.95 14.18
CA ASP A 195 20.89 15.53 14.58
C ASP A 195 20.91 14.30 15.50
N LYS A 196 19.90 14.16 16.38
CA LYS A 196 19.81 13.08 17.38
C LYS A 196 19.11 11.82 16.87
N ASP A 197 18.48 11.87 15.70
CA ASP A 197 17.58 10.82 15.23
C ASP A 197 18.27 9.45 15.12
N LEU A 198 19.47 9.40 14.53
CA LEU A 198 20.21 8.14 14.39
C LEU A 198 20.72 7.61 15.73
N GLU A 199 21.00 8.48 16.70
CA GLU A 199 21.40 8.04 18.04
C GLU A 199 20.25 7.34 18.75
N ILE A 200 19.03 7.90 18.66
CA ILE A 200 17.82 7.28 19.20
C ILE A 200 17.58 5.91 18.55
N LEU A 201 17.62 5.84 17.21
CA LEU A 201 17.45 4.57 16.49
C LEU A 201 18.51 3.53 16.88
N ARG A 202 19.78 3.92 17.01
CA ARG A 202 20.86 3.02 17.45
C ARG A 202 20.66 2.50 18.86
N ASN A 203 20.12 3.32 19.76
CA ASN A 203 19.82 2.89 21.12
C ASN A 203 18.67 1.86 21.15
N HIS A 204 17.60 2.09 20.39
CA HIS A 204 16.50 1.13 20.27
C HIS A 204 16.93 -0.16 19.54
N ALA A 205 17.78 -0.06 18.51
CA ALA A 205 18.30 -1.20 17.74
C ALA A 205 19.08 -2.23 18.59
N LYS A 206 19.55 -1.87 19.79
CA LYS A 206 20.20 -2.81 20.70
C LYS A 206 19.26 -3.93 21.15
N ASN A 207 17.97 -3.62 21.31
CA ASN A 207 16.97 -4.53 21.91
C ASN A 207 15.72 -4.74 21.04
N ASP A 208 15.59 -4.04 19.92
CA ASP A 208 14.46 -4.21 19.00
C ASP A 208 14.91 -4.63 17.59
N LEU A 209 14.37 -5.77 17.13
CA LEU A 209 14.71 -6.35 15.84
C LEU A 209 14.22 -5.50 14.66
N ILE A 210 13.03 -4.91 14.75
CA ILE A 210 12.48 -4.08 13.67
C ILE A 210 13.31 -2.82 13.52
N VAL A 211 13.67 -2.18 14.64
CA VAL A 211 14.54 -1.01 14.57
C VAL A 211 15.92 -1.39 14.01
N LYS A 212 16.51 -2.50 14.47
CA LYS A 212 17.83 -2.95 14.04
C LYS A 212 17.93 -3.31 12.57
N TYR A 213 16.94 -4.03 12.04
CA TYR A 213 17.01 -4.62 10.70
C TYR A 213 16.23 -3.85 9.64
N ASP A 214 15.28 -3.00 10.03
CA ASP A 214 14.45 -2.24 9.10
C ASP A 214 14.66 -0.72 9.24
N LEU A 215 14.26 -0.15 10.39
CA LEU A 215 14.17 1.32 10.51
C LEU A 215 15.53 2.02 10.50
N LEU A 216 16.51 1.50 11.26
CA LEU A 216 17.86 2.08 11.30
C LEU A 216 18.57 1.98 9.94
N PRO A 217 18.67 0.80 9.29
CA PRO A 217 19.27 0.71 7.97
C PRO A 217 18.58 1.58 6.92
N PHE A 218 17.24 1.64 6.95
CA PHE A 218 16.48 2.53 6.07
C PHE A 218 16.88 4.00 6.29
N SER A 219 16.83 4.49 7.52
CA SER A 219 17.21 5.86 7.85
C SER A 219 18.68 6.18 7.51
N GLU A 220 19.59 5.23 7.73
CA GLU A 220 21.00 5.39 7.35
C GLU A 220 21.18 5.51 5.82
N SER A 221 20.42 4.74 5.03
CA SER A 221 20.44 4.84 3.56
C SER A 221 19.98 6.21 3.03
N LEU A 222 19.13 6.91 3.80
CA LEU A 222 18.54 8.20 3.44
C LEU A 222 19.31 9.42 3.96
N LYS A 223 20.37 9.22 4.76
CA LYS A 223 21.19 10.29 5.33
C LYS A 223 21.97 11.12 4.29
N VAL A 224 21.88 10.77 3.01
CA VAL A 224 22.62 11.42 1.94
C VAL A 224 22.02 12.80 1.66
N LYS A 225 22.85 13.86 1.64
CA LYS A 225 22.39 15.23 1.34
C LYS A 225 21.62 15.35 0.01
N LYS A 226 21.96 14.53 -0.99
CA LYS A 226 21.26 14.46 -2.29
C LYS A 226 19.78 14.08 -2.09
N TYR A 227 19.49 13.13 -1.21
CA TYR A 227 18.12 12.70 -0.89
C TYR A 227 17.31 13.83 -0.25
N SER A 228 17.81 14.43 0.85
CA SER A 228 17.11 15.52 1.54
C SER A 228 16.81 16.69 0.61
N LYS A 229 17.76 17.09 -0.24
CA LYS A 229 17.56 18.16 -1.22
C LYS A 229 16.47 17.81 -2.24
N LEU A 230 16.42 16.57 -2.71
CA LEU A 230 15.40 16.16 -3.68
C LEU A 230 14.01 16.10 -3.03
N ALA A 231 13.90 15.54 -1.84
CA ALA A 231 12.65 15.52 -1.07
C ALA A 231 12.15 16.95 -0.77
N GLU A 232 13.04 17.88 -0.43
CA GLU A 232 12.71 19.29 -0.25
C GLU A 232 12.27 19.96 -1.57
N LYS A 233 12.90 19.62 -2.71
CA LYS A 233 12.47 20.09 -4.03
C LYS A 233 11.05 19.62 -4.34
N ILE A 234 10.75 18.34 -4.10
CA ILE A 234 9.40 17.77 -4.26
C ILE A 234 8.39 18.52 -3.37
N ASP A 235 8.65 18.64 -2.06
CA ASP A 235 7.75 19.34 -1.12
C ASP A 235 7.48 20.80 -1.56
N LYS A 236 8.50 21.51 -2.07
CA LYS A 236 8.34 22.86 -2.62
C LYS A 236 7.48 22.87 -3.88
N SER A 237 7.75 22.00 -4.85
CA SER A 237 6.98 21.92 -6.09
C SER A 237 5.52 21.54 -5.85
N VAL A 238 5.26 20.64 -4.88
CA VAL A 238 3.89 20.31 -4.45
C VAL A 238 3.18 21.55 -3.90
N LYS A 239 3.82 22.30 -3.00
CA LYS A 239 3.22 23.49 -2.38
C LYS A 239 3.01 24.64 -3.36
N SER A 240 3.87 24.78 -4.36
CA SER A 240 3.75 25.83 -5.38
C SER A 240 2.85 25.43 -6.56
N GLY A 241 2.41 24.16 -6.64
CA GLY A 241 1.68 23.63 -7.80
C GLY A 241 2.55 23.55 -9.07
N ASP A 242 3.87 23.42 -8.91
CA ASP A 242 4.82 23.34 -10.03
C ASP A 242 4.88 21.91 -10.58
N MET A 243 3.92 21.61 -11.45
CA MET A 243 3.74 20.29 -12.06
C MET A 243 4.88 19.92 -13.02
N GLU A 244 5.48 20.90 -13.70
CA GLU A 244 6.58 20.68 -14.64
C GLU A 244 7.82 20.16 -13.88
N SER A 245 8.18 20.82 -12.77
CA SER A 245 9.24 20.31 -11.90
C SER A 245 8.94 18.93 -11.32
N LEU A 246 7.69 18.62 -10.96
CA LEU A 246 7.32 17.30 -10.44
C LEU A 246 7.48 16.19 -11.50
N SER A 247 7.06 16.45 -12.75
CA SER A 247 7.25 15.52 -13.88
C SER A 247 8.74 15.31 -14.17
N GLU A 248 9.52 16.39 -14.19
CA GLU A 248 10.97 16.32 -14.42
C GLU A 248 11.68 15.49 -13.34
N ILE A 249 11.36 15.73 -12.06
CA ILE A 249 11.92 14.96 -10.93
C ILE A 249 11.56 13.49 -11.06
N ARG A 250 10.30 13.18 -11.38
CA ARG A 250 9.80 11.82 -11.56
C ARG A 250 10.57 11.08 -12.66
N ASN A 251 10.75 11.70 -13.82
CA ASN A 251 11.43 11.07 -14.95
C ASN A 251 12.92 10.84 -14.67
N ASN A 252 13.59 11.82 -14.05
CA ASN A 252 14.97 11.65 -13.58
C ASN A 252 15.12 10.49 -12.58
N LEU A 253 14.13 10.27 -11.70
CA LEU A 253 14.13 9.17 -10.74
C LEU A 253 13.86 7.80 -11.37
N ILE A 254 13.15 7.75 -12.51
CA ILE A 254 12.95 6.52 -13.29
C ILE A 254 14.30 6.07 -13.88
N ASP A 255 15.10 7.01 -14.34
CA ASP A 255 16.41 6.75 -14.94
C ASP A 255 17.52 6.48 -13.90
N ASP A 256 17.49 7.15 -12.73
CA ASP A 256 18.47 6.95 -11.65
C ASP A 256 18.11 5.71 -10.78
N LEU A 257 18.45 4.53 -11.30
CA LEU A 257 18.16 3.24 -10.67
C LEU A 257 18.80 3.07 -9.27
N GLU A 258 19.90 3.75 -9.00
CA GLU A 258 20.66 3.66 -7.75
C GLU A 258 20.19 4.67 -6.69
N PHE A 259 19.21 5.52 -7.01
CA PHE A 259 18.76 6.55 -6.07
C PHE A 259 18.06 5.92 -4.84
N PRO A 260 18.44 6.31 -3.60
CA PRO A 260 17.84 5.77 -2.38
C PRO A 260 16.34 6.00 -2.32
N ASN A 261 15.56 4.95 -2.03
CA ASN A 261 14.10 5.01 -1.89
C ASN A 261 13.38 5.64 -3.10
N ARG A 262 13.92 5.46 -4.32
CA ARG A 262 13.37 6.04 -5.56
C ARG A 262 11.89 5.72 -5.79
N ALA A 263 11.47 4.48 -5.51
CA ALA A 263 10.10 4.04 -5.76
C ALA A 263 9.07 4.83 -4.94
N TYR A 264 9.41 5.18 -3.71
CA TYR A 264 8.58 6.04 -2.88
C TYR A 264 8.50 7.46 -3.44
N LEU A 265 9.63 8.04 -3.84
CA LEU A 265 9.67 9.41 -4.39
C LEU A 265 8.90 9.50 -5.72
N ILE A 266 9.03 8.51 -6.60
CA ILE A 266 8.23 8.40 -7.83
C ILE A 266 6.75 8.35 -7.49
N ASN A 267 6.35 7.47 -6.56
CA ASN A 267 4.95 7.35 -6.15
C ASN A 267 4.43 8.65 -5.49
N TRP A 268 5.27 9.37 -4.74
CA TRP A 268 4.90 10.67 -4.18
C TRP A 268 4.64 11.68 -5.30
N CYS A 269 5.54 11.80 -6.28
CA CYS A 269 5.32 12.63 -7.46
C CYS A 269 4.04 12.23 -8.21
N ASP A 270 3.84 10.92 -8.47
CA ASP A 270 2.66 10.40 -9.17
C ASP A 270 1.35 10.76 -8.45
N GLN A 271 1.31 10.62 -7.12
CA GLN A 271 0.13 10.94 -6.33
C GLN A 271 -0.19 12.43 -6.32
N GLU A 272 0.83 13.28 -6.20
CA GLU A 272 0.63 14.73 -6.19
C GLU A 272 0.30 15.27 -7.57
N LEU A 273 0.95 14.75 -8.63
CA LEU A 273 0.56 14.99 -10.01
C LEU A 273 -0.89 14.57 -10.24
N TYR A 274 -1.29 13.37 -9.80
CA TYR A 274 -2.69 12.94 -9.89
C TYR A 274 -3.64 13.93 -9.21
N LYS A 275 -3.40 14.28 -7.94
CA LYS A 275 -4.27 15.20 -7.17
C LYS A 275 -4.41 16.56 -7.82
N GLN A 276 -3.34 17.07 -8.44
CA GLN A 276 -3.32 18.41 -9.05
C GLN A 276 -3.85 18.43 -10.48
N THR A 277 -3.82 17.28 -11.18
CA THR A 277 -4.21 17.20 -12.60
C THR A 277 -5.54 16.51 -12.83
N VAL A 278 -6.06 15.76 -11.84
CA VAL A 278 -7.32 15.04 -11.96
C VAL A 278 -8.41 15.98 -12.46
N SER A 279 -8.94 15.63 -13.62
CA SER A 279 -9.96 16.40 -14.32
C SER A 279 -11.00 15.42 -14.84
N ASP A 280 -12.24 15.65 -14.46
CA ASP A 280 -13.37 14.86 -14.88
C ASP A 280 -14.07 15.55 -16.05
N PHE A 281 -14.35 14.75 -17.07
CA PHE A 281 -15.05 15.20 -18.26
C PHE A 281 -16.20 14.26 -18.57
N THR A 282 -17.27 14.85 -19.09
CA THR A 282 -18.51 14.14 -19.37
C THR A 282 -19.01 14.52 -20.77
N PHE A 283 -19.40 13.52 -21.55
CA PHE A 283 -19.98 13.71 -22.89
C PHE A 283 -21.03 12.64 -23.20
N LYS A 284 -21.83 12.88 -24.24
CA LYS A 284 -22.81 11.90 -24.73
C LYS A 284 -22.13 10.81 -25.55
N TYR A 285 -22.58 9.57 -25.42
CA TYR A 285 -22.04 8.43 -26.14
C TYR A 285 -22.10 8.63 -27.66
N SER A 286 -23.03 9.42 -28.20
CA SER A 286 -23.03 9.82 -29.62
C SER A 286 -21.68 10.37 -30.11
N PHE A 287 -20.89 11.00 -29.24
CA PHE A 287 -19.59 11.61 -29.56
C PHE A 287 -18.37 10.72 -29.24
N HIS A 288 -18.56 9.46 -28.83
CA HIS A 288 -17.46 8.59 -28.40
C HIS A 288 -16.40 8.34 -29.47
N LYS A 289 -16.79 8.33 -30.75
CA LYS A 289 -15.85 8.10 -31.86
C LYS A 289 -14.99 9.33 -32.10
N GLU A 290 -15.60 10.51 -32.05
CA GLU A 290 -14.94 11.80 -32.19
C GLU A 290 -13.93 11.99 -31.07
N VAL A 291 -14.34 11.78 -29.80
CA VAL A 291 -13.42 11.81 -28.66
C VAL A 291 -12.28 10.81 -28.86
N TRP A 292 -12.58 9.56 -29.20
CA TRP A 292 -11.55 8.55 -29.43
C TRP A 292 -10.55 8.95 -30.53
N VAL A 293 -11.02 9.46 -31.67
CA VAL A 293 -10.18 9.86 -32.80
C VAL A 293 -9.23 10.99 -32.40
N GLU A 294 -9.73 12.01 -31.69
CA GLU A 294 -8.91 13.13 -31.21
C GLU A 294 -7.82 12.65 -30.24
N ILE A 295 -8.17 11.77 -29.28
CA ILE A 295 -7.20 11.19 -28.35
C ILE A 295 -6.17 10.34 -29.09
N ALA A 296 -6.59 9.50 -30.04
CA ALA A 296 -5.71 8.60 -30.78
C ALA A 296 -4.78 9.37 -31.74
N ALA A 297 -5.22 10.48 -32.30
CA ALA A 297 -4.41 11.35 -33.16
C ALA A 297 -3.25 11.97 -32.38
N GLU A 298 -3.52 12.45 -31.17
CA GLU A 298 -2.52 13.07 -30.30
C GLU A 298 -1.66 12.03 -29.57
N PHE A 299 -2.24 10.90 -29.18
CA PHE A 299 -1.60 9.82 -28.45
C PHE A 299 -1.83 8.47 -29.15
N PRO A 300 -1.03 8.13 -30.18
CA PRO A 300 -1.21 6.89 -30.95
C PRO A 300 -1.16 5.61 -30.11
N SER A 301 -0.41 5.61 -29.00
CA SER A 301 -0.34 4.48 -28.07
C SER A 301 -1.66 4.20 -27.32
N LEU A 302 -2.57 5.17 -27.27
CA LEU A 302 -3.86 5.07 -26.59
C LEU A 302 -5.00 4.62 -27.51
N ASP A 303 -4.78 4.49 -28.82
CA ASP A 303 -5.81 4.13 -29.81
C ASP A 303 -6.61 2.88 -29.40
N LEU A 304 -5.94 1.73 -29.36
CA LEU A 304 -6.60 0.47 -29.03
C LEU A 304 -7.18 0.44 -27.60
N PRO A 305 -6.47 0.89 -26.56
CA PRO A 305 -7.02 0.96 -25.21
C PRO A 305 -8.31 1.77 -25.07
N ILE A 306 -8.37 2.96 -25.68
CA ILE A 306 -9.54 3.86 -25.62
C ILE A 306 -10.69 3.31 -26.44
N LYS A 307 -10.42 2.82 -27.65
CA LYS A 307 -11.45 2.16 -28.47
C LYS A 307 -12.13 1.01 -27.73
N GLN A 308 -11.33 0.20 -27.05
CA GLN A 308 -11.85 -0.90 -26.23
C GLN A 308 -12.58 -0.42 -24.97
N ALA A 309 -12.21 0.73 -24.39
CA ALA A 309 -12.91 1.29 -23.25
C ALA A 309 -14.31 1.77 -23.63
N PHE A 310 -14.45 2.42 -24.78
CA PHE A 310 -15.73 2.95 -25.24
C PHE A 310 -16.66 1.92 -25.89
N SER A 311 -16.21 0.70 -26.18
CA SER A 311 -16.96 -0.26 -27.00
C SER A 311 -18.19 -0.88 -26.33
N LYS A 312 -18.30 -0.82 -25.01
CA LYS A 312 -19.39 -1.42 -24.23
C LYS A 312 -19.53 -0.73 -22.87
N ARG A 313 -20.63 -1.00 -22.19
CA ARG A 313 -20.83 -0.60 -20.78
C ARG A 313 -19.75 -1.23 -19.90
N GLN A 314 -18.88 -0.40 -19.34
CA GLN A 314 -17.80 -0.82 -18.46
C GLN A 314 -17.14 0.39 -17.81
N THR A 315 -16.42 0.12 -16.71
CA THR A 315 -15.37 1.01 -16.20
C THR A 315 -14.03 0.43 -16.59
N LYS A 316 -13.17 1.22 -17.24
CA LYS A 316 -11.84 0.78 -17.64
C LYS A 316 -10.79 1.80 -17.25
N GLN A 317 -9.75 1.32 -16.58
CA GLN A 317 -8.55 2.10 -16.28
C GLN A 317 -7.47 1.80 -17.33
N ILE A 318 -6.94 2.85 -17.95
CA ILE A 318 -5.88 2.81 -18.95
C ILE A 318 -4.67 3.55 -18.38
N ARG A 319 -3.50 2.90 -18.44
CA ARG A 319 -2.22 3.45 -18.00
C ARG A 319 -1.29 3.56 -19.19
N ALA A 320 -0.73 4.74 -19.42
CA ALA A 320 0.36 4.97 -20.36
C ALA A 320 1.38 5.94 -19.76
N GLU A 321 2.39 6.32 -20.54
CA GLU A 321 3.46 7.20 -20.08
C GLU A 321 2.91 8.55 -19.63
N GLU A 322 3.13 8.88 -18.36
CA GLU A 322 2.67 10.12 -17.69
C GLU A 322 1.15 10.36 -17.76
N ILE A 323 0.34 9.34 -18.04
CA ILE A 323 -1.12 9.49 -18.13
C ILE A 323 -1.88 8.29 -17.58
N LEU A 324 -2.87 8.59 -16.75
CA LEU A 324 -3.85 7.68 -16.21
C LEU A 324 -5.24 8.17 -16.64
N ILE A 325 -5.94 7.32 -17.38
CA ILE A 325 -7.29 7.56 -17.84
C ILE A 325 -8.21 6.55 -17.17
N GLU A 326 -9.27 7.03 -16.54
CA GLU A 326 -10.38 6.19 -16.11
C GLU A 326 -11.61 6.55 -16.93
N THR A 327 -12.23 5.55 -17.53
CA THR A 327 -13.43 5.72 -18.37
C THR A 327 -14.58 4.99 -17.72
N ASN A 328 -15.76 5.59 -17.74
CA ASN A 328 -17.00 4.96 -17.32
C ASN A 328 -18.06 5.19 -18.40
N VAL A 329 -18.42 4.11 -19.11
CA VAL A 329 -19.46 4.11 -20.14
C VAL A 329 -20.75 3.58 -19.51
N THR A 330 -21.71 4.48 -19.26
CA THR A 330 -22.97 4.11 -18.61
C THR A 330 -23.95 3.37 -19.54
N GLY A 331 -23.83 3.60 -20.84
CA GLY A 331 -24.71 3.05 -21.86
C GLY A 331 -24.13 3.22 -23.27
N THR A 332 -24.70 2.50 -24.24
CA THR A 332 -24.29 2.53 -25.66
C THR A 332 -25.36 3.16 -26.56
N GLU A 333 -26.43 3.70 -25.98
CA GLU A 333 -27.43 4.53 -26.67
C GLU A 333 -26.87 5.95 -26.84
N GLU A 334 -27.29 6.69 -27.87
CA GLU A 334 -26.73 8.01 -28.23
C GLU A 334 -26.70 9.00 -27.07
N ASP A 335 -27.76 9.05 -26.25
CA ASP A 335 -27.88 9.96 -25.10
C ASP A 335 -27.22 9.44 -23.82
N SER A 336 -26.64 8.24 -23.84
CA SER A 336 -25.94 7.69 -22.67
C SER A 336 -24.75 8.55 -22.31
N ILE A 337 -24.42 8.61 -21.02
CA ILE A 337 -23.30 9.41 -20.54
C ILE A 337 -22.02 8.58 -20.56
N VAL A 338 -20.94 9.19 -21.03
CA VAL A 338 -19.57 8.70 -20.87
C VAL A 338 -18.81 9.69 -20.01
N ASN A 339 -18.21 9.19 -18.94
CA ASN A 339 -17.26 9.94 -18.13
C ASN A 339 -15.84 9.51 -18.47
N ILE A 340 -14.95 10.48 -18.57
CA ILE A 340 -13.52 10.29 -18.72
C ILE A 340 -12.80 11.15 -17.68
N GLN A 341 -12.09 10.49 -16.77
CA GLN A 341 -11.20 11.13 -15.83
C GLN A 341 -9.77 11.03 -16.37
N VAL A 342 -9.08 12.16 -16.40
CA VAL A 342 -7.68 12.25 -16.84
C VAL A 342 -6.83 12.76 -15.69
N SER A 343 -5.67 12.14 -15.49
CA SER A 343 -4.73 12.50 -14.44
C SER A 343 -3.31 12.03 -14.77
N GLY A 344 -2.28 12.68 -14.23
CA GLY A 344 -0.88 12.30 -14.47
C GLY A 344 0.06 13.49 -14.64
N GLY A 345 1.12 13.31 -15.42
CA GLY A 345 2.15 14.30 -15.70
C GLY A 345 1.86 15.13 -16.96
N ALA A 346 2.91 15.44 -17.73
CA ALA A 346 2.80 16.34 -18.88
C ALA A 346 1.80 15.84 -19.95
N ASN A 347 1.81 14.55 -20.26
CA ASN A 347 0.85 13.97 -21.22
C ASN A 347 -0.60 14.08 -20.73
N ALA A 348 -0.86 13.94 -19.43
CA ALA A 348 -2.20 14.13 -18.88
C ALA A 348 -2.68 15.58 -18.99
N LEU A 349 -1.81 16.56 -18.76
CA LEU A 349 -2.12 17.98 -18.96
C LEU A 349 -2.41 18.29 -20.43
N LYS A 350 -1.64 17.69 -21.34
CA LYS A 350 -1.86 17.84 -22.78
C LYS A 350 -3.21 17.24 -23.20
N LEU A 351 -3.54 16.04 -22.71
CA LEU A 351 -4.84 15.43 -22.96
C LEU A 351 -5.98 16.27 -22.37
N ARG A 352 -5.82 16.77 -21.15
CA ARG A 352 -6.79 17.66 -20.52
C ARG A 352 -7.07 18.89 -21.39
N SER A 353 -6.03 19.58 -21.85
CA SER A 353 -6.17 20.74 -22.74
C SER A 353 -6.85 20.38 -24.06
N LEU A 354 -6.55 19.19 -24.62
CA LEU A 354 -7.25 18.68 -25.81
C LEU A 354 -8.75 18.52 -25.53
N LEU A 355 -9.13 17.85 -24.44
CA LEU A 355 -10.52 17.60 -24.08
C LEU A 355 -11.28 18.89 -23.73
N GLU A 356 -10.64 19.86 -23.08
CA GLU A 356 -11.22 21.18 -22.77
C GLU A 356 -11.57 21.98 -24.03
N ASN A 357 -10.90 21.71 -25.17
CA ASN A 357 -11.15 22.37 -26.45
C ASN A 357 -12.25 21.69 -27.29
N LEU A 358 -12.76 20.52 -26.88
CA LEU A 358 -13.83 19.83 -27.60
C LEU A 358 -15.20 20.37 -27.20
N GLU A 359 -15.94 20.93 -28.15
CA GLU A 359 -17.21 21.64 -27.90
C GLU A 359 -18.32 20.77 -27.26
N PHE A 360 -18.24 19.45 -27.42
CA PHE A 360 -19.24 18.48 -26.95
C PHE A 360 -18.85 17.77 -25.65
N ILE A 361 -17.70 18.11 -25.06
CA ILE A 361 -17.27 17.67 -23.74
C ILE A 361 -17.57 18.77 -22.72
N LYS A 362 -18.07 18.36 -21.55
CA LYS A 362 -18.20 19.23 -20.38
C LYS A 362 -17.19 18.80 -19.34
N LYS A 363 -16.48 19.78 -18.78
CA LYS A 363 -15.66 19.58 -17.59
C LYS A 363 -16.56 19.72 -16.36
N ASP A 364 -16.48 18.74 -15.46
CA ASP A 364 -17.22 18.75 -14.19
C ASP A 364 -16.47 19.49 -13.08
#